data_AF-A0A957XMB9-F1
#
_entry.id   AF-A0A957XMB9-F1
#
_cell.length_a   1.000
_cell.length_b   1.000
_cell.length_c   1.000
_cell.angle_alpha   90.00
_cell.angle_beta   90.00
_cell.angle_gamma   90.00
#
_symmetry.space_group_name_H-M   'P 1'
#
loop_
_entity.id
_entity.type
_entity.pdbx_description
1 polymer ?
#
loop_
_entity_poly.entity_id
_entity_poly.type
_entity_poly.pdbx_seq_one_letter_code
_entity_poly.pdbx_strand_id
1 'polypeptide(L)' 'MSTPSNKVERVLELEAWAAQEGIPLPMQAEEIVRLEDMGFVIDLRTGQILEDIDPDEPLEITVHGVRNDPI' A
#
# COMPACT_ATOMS: atom_id res chain seq x y z
N MET A 1 17.44 -11.55 -0.44
CA MET A 1 18.08 -10.88 0.71
C MET A 1 18.23 -9.41 0.36
N SER A 2 17.28 -8.57 0.78
CA SER A 2 17.40 -7.11 0.63
C SER A 2 18.59 -6.66 1.47
N THR A 3 19.58 -6.04 0.83
CA THR A 3 20.79 -5.56 1.52
C THR A 3 20.39 -4.56 2.60
N PRO A 4 21.04 -4.58 3.78
CA PRO A 4 20.67 -3.71 4.91
C PRO A 4 20.72 -2.20 4.59
N SER A 5 21.48 -1.79 3.56
CA SER A 5 21.49 -0.41 3.05
C SER A 5 20.13 0.05 2.51
N ASN A 6 19.41 -0.86 1.84
CA ASN A 6 18.14 -0.55 1.17
C ASN A 6 17.02 -0.28 2.20
N LYS A 7 17.02 -0.98 3.34
CA LYS A 7 15.98 -0.80 4.37
C LYS A 7 15.98 0.61 4.97
N VAL A 8 17.17 1.14 5.27
CA VAL A 8 17.29 2.49 5.84
C VAL A 8 16.86 3.55 4.83
N GLU A 9 17.25 3.38 3.55
CA GLU A 9 16.83 4.27 2.46
C GLU A 9 15.31 4.29 2.30
N ARG A 10 14.64 3.14 2.33
CA ARG A 10 13.17 3.05 2.24
C ARG A 10 12.45 3.72 3.41
N VAL A 11 12.97 3.58 4.62
CA VAL A 11 12.41 4.27 5.81
C VAL A 11 12.49 5.78 5.63
N LEU A 12 13.66 6.30 5.25
CA LEU A 12 13.86 7.73 5.02
C LEU A 12 13.01 8.27 3.86
N GLU A 13 12.86 7.49 2.79
CA GLU A 13 12.01 7.82 1.65
C GLU A 13 10.54 7.93 2.07
N LEU A 14 10.04 6.99 2.86
CA LEU A 14 8.68 6.99 3.37
C LEU A 14 8.40 8.19 4.29
N GLU A 15 9.32 8.51 5.19
CA GLU A 15 9.22 9.69 6.06
C GLU A 15 9.24 11.00 5.26
N ALA A 16 10.14 11.11 4.28
CA ALA A 16 10.24 12.28 3.41
C ALA A 16 8.96 12.47 2.59
N TRP A 17 8.38 11.38 2.07
CA TRP A 17 7.13 11.41 1.33
C TRP A 17 5.95 11.83 2.21
N ALA A 18 5.81 11.25 3.41
CA ALA A 18 4.75 11.62 4.34
C ALA A 18 4.83 13.10 4.77
N ALA A 19 6.05 13.60 5.00
CA ALA A 19 6.30 15.01 5.29
C ALA A 19 5.93 15.92 4.10
N GLN A 20 6.23 15.50 2.86
CA GLN A 20 5.88 16.25 1.65
C GLN A 20 4.36 16.32 1.44
N GLU A 21 3.66 15.22 1.66
CA GLU A 21 2.19 15.14 1.52
C GLU A 21 1.45 15.73 2.73
N GLY A 22 2.17 16.10 3.79
CA GLY A 22 1.59 16.65 5.02
C GLY A 22 0.71 15.65 5.77
N ILE A 23 0.97 14.36 5.61
CA ILE A 23 0.22 13.29 6.29
C ILE A 23 1.06 12.70 7.42
N PRO A 24 0.46 12.46 8.61
CA PRO A 24 1.14 11.72 9.65
C PRO A 24 1.19 10.23 9.27
N LEU A 25 2.33 9.58 9.50
CA LEU A 25 2.40 8.13 9.37
C LEU A 25 1.54 7.47 10.47
N PRO A 26 0.78 6.41 10.15
CA PRO A 26 -0.11 5.75 11.10
C PRO A 26 0.64 4.92 12.15
N MET A 27 1.90 4.57 11.86
CA MET A 27 2.82 3.87 12.76
C MET A 27 4.27 4.23 12.38
N GLN A 28 5.25 3.67 13.08
CA GLN A 28 6.67 3.91 12.78
C GLN A 28 7.02 3.44 11.36
N ALA A 29 7.79 4.24 10.62
CA ALA A 29 8.19 3.93 9.26
C ALA A 29 8.93 2.59 9.15
N GLU A 30 9.72 2.22 10.15
CA GLU A 30 10.40 0.92 10.23
C GLU A 30 9.42 -0.25 10.30
N GLU A 31 8.27 -0.06 10.95
CA GLU A 31 7.22 -1.09 11.07
C GLU A 31 6.44 -1.20 9.77
N ILE A 32 6.17 -0.07 9.10
CA ILE A 32 5.53 -0.06 7.78
C ILE A 32 6.37 -0.84 6.77
N VAL A 33 7.66 -0.50 6.67
CA VAL A 33 8.59 -1.20 5.76
C VAL A 33 8.71 -2.69 6.12
N ARG A 34 8.66 -3.03 7.41
CA ARG A 34 8.67 -4.44 7.85
C ARG A 34 7.42 -5.19 7.38
N LEU A 35 6.24 -4.59 7.50
CA LEU A 35 4.99 -5.18 7.06
C LEU A 35 4.94 -5.29 5.52
N GLU A 36 5.44 -4.29 4.80
CA GLU A 36 5.63 -4.38 3.34
C GLU A 36 6.57 -5.52 2.93
N ASP A 37 7.69 -5.70 3.64
CA ASP A 37 8.61 -6.82 3.41
C ASP A 37 7.96 -8.20 3.66
N MET A 38 6.90 -8.24 4.48
CA MET A 38 6.11 -9.44 4.75
C MET A 38 4.99 -9.66 3.71
N GLY A 39 4.83 -8.76 2.75
CA GLY A 39 3.81 -8.84 1.69
C GLY A 39 2.50 -8.12 2.02
N PHE A 40 2.46 -7.31 3.08
CA PHE A 40 1.28 -6.51 3.41
C PHE A 40 1.32 -5.15 2.70
N VAL A 41 0.16 -4.61 2.35
CA VAL A 41 0.02 -3.23 1.88
C VAL A 41 -0.58 -2.39 3.01
N ILE A 42 -0.04 -1.20 3.27
CA ILE A 42 -0.56 -0.31 4.32
C ILE A 42 -1.16 0.95 3.70
N ASP A 43 -2.41 1.24 4.04
CA ASP A 43 -3.00 2.55 3.79
C ASP A 43 -2.44 3.58 4.79
N LEU A 44 -1.57 4.47 4.31
CA LEU A 44 -0.90 5.48 5.12
C LEU A 44 -1.85 6.59 5.64
N ARG A 45 -3.07 6.70 5.10
CA ARG A 45 -4.06 7.68 5.58
C ARG A 45 -4.93 7.14 6.70
N THR A 46 -5.27 5.85 6.64
CA THR A 46 -6.18 5.21 7.61
C THR A 46 -5.45 4.32 8.61
N GLY A 47 -4.22 3.91 8.31
CA GLY A 47 -3.48 2.90 9.06
C GLY A 47 -3.96 1.47 8.82
N GLN A 48 -4.85 1.26 7.84
CA GLN A 48 -5.36 -0.06 7.53
C GLN A 48 -4.28 -0.93 6.88
N ILE A 49 -4.09 -2.13 7.41
CA ILE A 49 -3.24 -3.15 6.82
C ILE A 49 -4.13 -4.00 5.91
N LEU A 50 -3.79 -4.04 4.63
CA LEU A 50 -4.42 -4.84 3.60
C LEU A 50 -3.56 -6.09 3.41
N GLU A 51 -4.10 -7.23 3.83
CA GLU A 51 -3.51 -8.54 3.56
C GLU A 51 -4.04 -9.02 2.20
N ASP A 52 -3.15 -9.55 1.37
CA ASP A 52 -3.47 -10.26 0.14
C ASP A 52 -3.91 -9.37 -1.05
N ILE A 53 -2.92 -8.86 -1.77
CA ILE A 53 -3.04 -8.76 -3.22
C ILE A 53 -2.20 -9.90 -3.79
N ASP A 54 -2.82 -11.06 -3.96
CA ASP A 54 -2.26 -12.10 -4.81
C ASP A 54 -2.10 -11.48 -6.21
N PRO A 55 -0.86 -11.28 -6.71
CA PRO A 55 -0.64 -10.65 -8.02
C PRO A 55 -1.20 -11.52 -9.17
N ASP A 56 -1.49 -12.79 -8.91
CA ASP A 56 -2.10 -13.73 -9.85
C ASP A 56 -3.63 -13.80 -9.72
N GLU A 57 -4.25 -13.15 -8.71
CA GLU A 57 -5.71 -13.02 -8.68
C GLU A 57 -6.16 -11.86 -9.59
N PRO A 58 -6.86 -12.15 -10.70
CA PRO A 58 -7.47 -11.08 -11.49
C PRO A 58 -8.51 -10.39 -10.61
N LEU A 59 -8.33 -9.08 -10.37
CA LEU A 59 -9.39 -8.25 -9.81
C LEU A 59 -10.62 -8.40 -10.71
N GLU A 60 -11.62 -9.18 -10.29
CA GLU A 60 -12.89 -9.28 -10.99
C GLU A 60 -13.58 -7.92 -10.89
N ILE A 61 -13.32 -7.06 -11.88
CA ILE A 61 -14.09 -5.84 -12.08
C ILE A 61 -15.50 -6.30 -12.50
N THR A 62 -16.36 -6.55 -11.52
CA THR A 62 -17.78 -6.80 -11.78
C THR A 62 -18.39 -5.47 -12.24
N VAL A 63 -18.33 -5.20 -13.54
CA VAL A 63 -19.10 -4.14 -14.18
C VAL A 63 -20.57 -4.53 -14.05
N HIS A 64 -21.25 -4.03 -13.02
CA HIS A 64 -22.69 -4.14 -12.92
C HIS A 64 -23.28 -3.45 -14.15
N GLY A 65 -23.78 -4.27 -15.08
CA GLY A 65 -24.15 -3.88 -16.42
C GLY A 65 -25.00 -2.62 -16.45
N VAL A 66 -24.57 -1.66 -17.27
CA VAL A 66 -25.44 -0.60 -17.77
C VAL A 66 -26.52 -1.30 -18.60
N ARG A 67 -27.72 -1.46 -18.03
CA ARG A 67 -28.89 -1.89 -18.79
C ARG A 67 -29.16 -0.82 -19.84
N ASN A 68 -28.69 -1.05 -21.06
CA ASN A 68 -29.22 -0.37 -22.23
C ASN A 68 -30.55 -1.03 -22.56
N ASP A 69 -31.62 -0.60 -21.89
CA ASP A 69 -32.97 -0.88 -22.36
C ASP A 69 -33.19 -0.06 -23.65
N PRO A 70 -33.46 -0.70 -24.80
CA PRO A 70 -33.76 0.03 -26.03
C PRO A 70 -35.15 0.69 -25.91
N ILE A 71 -35.23 1.97 -26.28
CA ILE A 71 -36.47 2.73 -26.48
C ILE A 71 -37.07 2.37 -27.84
#